data_AF-A0A934P6V5-F1
#
_entry.id   AF-A0A934P6V5-F1
#
_cell.length_a   1.000
_cell.length_b   1.000
_cell.length_c   1.000
_cell.angle_alpha   90.00
_cell.angle_beta   90.00
_cell.angle_gamma   90.00
#
_symmetry.space_group_name_H-M   'P 1'
#
loop_
_entity.id
_entity.type
_entity.pdbx_description
1 polymer ?
#
loop_
_entity_poly.entity_id
_entity_poly.type
_entity_poly.pdbx_seq_one_letter_code
_entity_poly.pdbx_strand_id
1 'polypeptide(L)'
;MEDSGLDGRTGPTLDPNVRMGETLEVEVVRAFLRSLQRLDPDAAAGLLAEQFVLSHSGLPTVRGRGAFRHGFGLLASLVTRFDIVSLEIAGNGETVLTARRELVKIGPLEMLIWACGRFEVRSGEIVAMRDYFDWGNIVFAGLRGIVGVVAPPLRPSRRLP
;
A
#
# COMPACT_ATOMS: atom_id res chain seq x y z
N MET A 1 3.07 12.27 55.00
CA MET A 1 4.11 11.26 55.23
C MET A 1 3.39 9.93 55.23
N GLU A 2 3.31 9.12 54.18
CA GLU A 2 3.86 8.98 52.80
C GLU A 2 2.75 8.21 52.05
N ASP A 3 2.25 8.61 50.88
CA ASP A 3 2.79 8.48 49.50
C ASP A 3 3.34 7.10 49.06
N SER A 4 2.99 6.77 47.82
CA SER A 4 3.53 5.75 46.90
C SER A 4 3.07 4.29 47.14
N GLY A 5 2.45 3.57 46.19
CA GLY A 5 2.53 3.65 44.74
C GLY A 5 3.32 2.44 44.22
N LEU A 6 2.80 1.78 43.16
CA LEU A 6 3.30 0.55 42.48
C LEU A 6 2.74 -0.74 43.13
N ASP A 7 2.20 -1.75 42.45
CA ASP A 7 2.38 -2.27 41.09
C ASP A 7 1.20 -3.22 40.78
N GLY A 8 0.84 -3.34 39.50
CA GLY A 8 -0.06 -4.41 39.03
C GLY A 8 -0.78 -4.07 37.72
N ARG A 9 -0.09 -3.48 36.74
CA ARG A 9 -0.67 -3.29 35.39
C ARG A 9 -0.92 -4.66 34.76
N THR A 10 -2.12 -5.22 34.91
CA THR A 10 -2.65 -6.17 33.93
C THR A 10 -3.18 -5.35 32.75
N GLY A 11 -2.28 -4.91 31.88
CA GLY A 11 -2.68 -4.61 30.50
C GLY A 11 -3.34 -5.86 29.90
N PRO A 12 -4.28 -5.72 28.96
CA PRO A 12 -4.92 -6.87 28.36
C PRO A 12 -3.84 -7.81 27.81
N THR A 13 -3.81 -9.04 28.33
CA THR A 13 -2.98 -10.13 27.82
C THR A 13 -3.37 -10.32 26.36
N LEU A 14 -2.54 -9.82 25.44
CA LEU A 14 -2.70 -10.14 24.03
C LEU A 14 -2.55 -11.65 23.90
N ASP A 15 -3.58 -12.27 23.33
CA ASP A 15 -3.66 -13.69 23.11
C ASP A 15 -2.41 -14.18 22.36
N PRO A 16 -1.66 -15.16 22.90
CA PRO A 16 -0.45 -15.69 22.26
C PRO A 16 -0.72 -16.41 20.93
N ASN A 17 -1.98 -16.58 20.51
CA ASN A 17 -2.38 -17.20 19.23
C ASN A 17 -2.72 -16.22 18.10
N VAL A 18 -2.25 -14.96 18.13
CA VAL A 18 -2.30 -14.07 16.95
C VAL A 18 -1.27 -14.51 15.89
N ARG A 19 -1.47 -15.71 15.36
CA ARG A 19 -1.11 -16.19 14.01
C ARG A 19 -1.87 -17.49 13.79
N MET A 20 -3.05 -17.48 13.16
CA MET A 20 -3.53 -18.56 12.28
C MET A 20 -4.88 -18.17 11.65
N GLY A 21 -4.85 -17.93 10.34
CA GLY A 21 -5.98 -17.54 9.49
C GLY A 21 -5.91 -16.07 9.09
N GLU A 22 -5.14 -15.74 8.06
CA GLU A 22 -5.38 -14.46 7.36
C GLU A 22 -6.84 -14.47 6.90
N THR A 23 -7.57 -13.38 7.14
CA THR A 23 -8.96 -13.31 6.71
C THR A 23 -9.02 -13.25 5.19
N LEU A 24 -10.11 -13.72 4.59
CA LEU A 24 -10.31 -13.68 3.14
C LEU A 24 -10.06 -12.27 2.57
N GLU A 25 -10.45 -11.24 3.31
CA GLU A 25 -10.28 -9.84 2.95
C GLU A 25 -8.80 -9.45 2.85
N VAL A 26 -7.97 -9.91 3.80
CA VAL A 26 -6.51 -9.71 3.77
C VAL A 26 -5.89 -10.41 2.56
N GLU A 27 -6.34 -11.63 2.24
CA GLU A 27 -5.86 -12.37 1.07
C GLU A 27 -6.22 -11.68 -0.25
N VAL A 28 -7.45 -11.16 -0.37
CA VAL A 28 -7.91 -10.39 -1.55
C VAL A 28 -7.08 -9.13 -1.72
N VAL A 29 -6.86 -8.35 -0.66
CA VAL A 29 -6.03 -7.13 -0.74
C VAL A 29 -4.58 -7.47 -1.07
N ARG A 30 -4.03 -8.55 -0.51
CA ARG A 30 -2.68 -9.00 -0.87
C ARG A 30 -2.60 -9.47 -2.32
N ALA A 31 -3.61 -10.17 -2.82
CA ALA A 31 -3.70 -10.56 -4.23
C ALA A 31 -3.74 -9.33 -5.13
N PHE A 32 -4.52 -8.31 -4.75
CA PHE A 32 -4.59 -7.04 -5.47
C PHE A 32 -3.23 -6.33 -5.51
N LEU A 33 -2.57 -6.16 -4.36
CA LEU A 33 -1.25 -5.56 -4.28
C LEU A 33 -0.20 -6.32 -5.11
N ARG A 34 -0.26 -7.66 -5.11
CA ARG A 34 0.60 -8.48 -5.99
C ARG A 34 0.31 -8.25 -7.46
N SER A 35 -0.96 -8.10 -7.86
CA SER A 35 -1.31 -7.74 -9.23
C SER A 35 -0.75 -6.35 -9.62
N LEU A 36 -0.70 -5.39 -8.69
CA LEU A 36 -0.01 -4.11 -8.93
C LEU A 36 1.50 -4.28 -9.14
N GLN A 37 2.17 -5.13 -8.35
CA GLN A 37 3.59 -5.48 -8.54
C GLN A 37 3.89 -6.16 -9.86
N ARG A 38 2.95 -6.95 -10.38
CA ARG A 38 3.06 -7.54 -11.72
C ARG A 38 2.75 -6.55 -12.85
N LEU A 39 2.33 -5.31 -12.52
CA LEU A 39 1.87 -4.32 -13.48
C LEU A 39 0.76 -4.89 -14.39
N ASP A 40 -0.17 -5.62 -13.79
CA ASP A 40 -1.22 -6.39 -14.46
C ASP A 40 -2.61 -5.77 -14.19
N PRO A 41 -3.11 -4.90 -15.10
CA PRO A 41 -4.35 -4.18 -14.88
C PRO A 41 -5.58 -5.06 -14.89
N ASP A 42 -5.55 -6.16 -15.65
CA ASP A 42 -6.67 -7.09 -15.76
C ASP A 42 -6.82 -7.89 -14.47
N ALA A 43 -5.73 -8.45 -13.95
CA ALA A 43 -5.76 -9.17 -12.68
C ALA A 43 -6.04 -8.25 -11.48
N ALA A 44 -5.56 -7.00 -11.51
CA ALA A 44 -5.87 -6.04 -10.46
C ALA A 44 -7.36 -5.65 -10.49
N ALA A 45 -7.88 -5.29 -11.66
CA ALA A 45 -9.28 -4.92 -11.84
C ALA A 45 -10.24 -6.08 -11.55
N GLY A 46 -9.85 -7.33 -11.84
CA GLY A 46 -10.66 -8.51 -11.55
C GLY A 46 -10.97 -8.75 -10.07
N LEU A 47 -10.25 -8.11 -9.16
CA LEU A 47 -10.47 -8.17 -7.71
C LEU A 47 -11.33 -7.01 -7.17
N LEU A 48 -11.74 -6.09 -8.04
CA LEU A 48 -12.51 -4.90 -7.68
C LEU A 48 -13.99 -5.12 -7.99
N ALA A 49 -14.87 -4.60 -7.14
CA ALA A 49 -16.30 -4.54 -7.43
C ALA A 49 -16.56 -3.57 -8.61
N GLU A 50 -17.67 -3.76 -9.33
CA GLU A 50 -18.00 -2.95 -10.52
C GLU A 50 -18.03 -1.45 -10.20
N GLN A 51 -18.69 -1.06 -9.09
CA GLN A 51 -18.76 0.32 -8.59
C GLN A 51 -17.59 0.74 -7.69
N PHE A 52 -16.43 0.09 -7.79
CA PHE A 52 -15.25 0.39 -6.96
C PHE A 52 -14.91 1.89 -6.92
N VAL A 53 -14.55 2.38 -5.74
CA VAL A 53 -14.13 3.78 -5.55
C VAL A 53 -12.70 3.85 -5.04
N LEU A 54 -11.84 4.51 -5.80
CA LEU A 54 -10.49 4.88 -5.39
C LEU A 54 -10.43 6.37 -5.08
N SER A 55 -10.05 6.69 -3.84
CA SER A 55 -9.77 8.05 -3.41
C SER A 55 -8.34 8.18 -2.93
N HIS A 56 -7.69 9.28 -3.31
CA HIS A 56 -6.41 9.66 -2.75
C HIS A 56 -6.56 11.02 -2.05
N SER A 57 -5.72 11.27 -1.04
CA SER A 57 -5.62 12.61 -0.46
C SER A 57 -5.13 13.61 -1.53
N GLY A 58 -5.99 14.53 -1.95
CA GLY A 58 -5.62 15.63 -2.85
C GLY A 58 -5.66 15.34 -4.35
N LEU A 59 -6.21 14.19 -4.80
CA LEU A 59 -6.47 13.91 -6.22
C LEU A 59 -7.97 13.65 -6.49
N PRO A 60 -8.42 13.81 -7.75
CA PRO A 60 -9.76 13.38 -8.15
C PRO A 60 -10.00 11.90 -7.82
N THR A 61 -11.22 11.61 -7.38
CA THR A 61 -11.65 10.25 -7.08
C THR A 61 -11.91 9.47 -8.38
N VAL A 62 -11.31 8.28 -8.49
CA VAL A 62 -11.58 7.34 -9.58
C VAL A 62 -12.78 6.48 -9.19
N ARG A 63 -13.76 6.36 -10.09
CA ARG A 63 -14.99 5.60 -9.86
C ARG A 63 -15.18 4.55 -10.95
N GLY A 64 -15.48 3.34 -10.52
CA GLY A 64 -15.72 2.19 -11.37
C GLY A 64 -14.46 1.38 -11.67
N ARG A 65 -14.62 0.06 -11.72
CA ARG A 65 -13.57 -0.90 -12.09
C ARG A 65 -12.93 -0.59 -13.45
N GLY A 66 -13.74 -0.24 -14.44
CA GLY A 66 -13.26 0.10 -15.78
C GLY A 66 -12.34 1.33 -15.81
N ALA A 67 -12.67 2.38 -15.05
CA ALA A 67 -11.85 3.58 -14.97
C ALA A 67 -10.52 3.31 -14.25
N PHE A 68 -10.55 2.52 -13.17
CA PHE A 68 -9.34 2.07 -12.50
C PHE A 68 -8.44 1.26 -13.45
N ARG A 69 -9.00 0.26 -14.14
CA ARG A 69 -8.28 -0.58 -15.10
C ARG A 69 -7.58 0.25 -16.17
N HIS A 70 -8.30 1.20 -16.77
CA HIS A 70 -7.75 2.07 -17.80
C HIS A 70 -6.62 2.97 -17.26
N GLY A 71 -6.86 3.67 -16.15
CA GLY A 71 -5.87 4.55 -15.54
C GLY A 71 -4.61 3.82 -15.08
N PHE A 72 -4.78 2.66 -14.44
CA PHE A 72 -3.65 1.82 -14.03
C PHE A 72 -2.93 1.22 -15.24
N GLY A 73 -3.63 0.87 -16.32
CA GLY A 73 -3.00 0.43 -17.56
C GLY A 73 -2.10 1.49 -18.20
N LEU A 74 -2.53 2.76 -18.21
CA LEU A 74 -1.69 3.86 -18.66
C LEU A 74 -0.45 4.03 -17.77
N LEU A 75 -0.62 3.96 -16.45
CA LEU A 75 0.51 4.03 -15.51
C LEU A 75 1.48 2.85 -15.70
N ALA A 76 0.95 1.64 -15.80
CA ALA A 76 1.71 0.41 -16.00
C ALA A 76 2.53 0.45 -17.31
N SER A 77 2.03 1.12 -18.34
CA SER A 77 2.77 1.31 -19.61
C SER A 77 4.04 2.17 -19.46
N LEU A 78 4.09 3.04 -18.43
CA LEU A 78 5.23 3.93 -18.14
C LEU A 78 6.17 3.34 -17.09
N VAL A 79 5.65 2.56 -16.16
CA VAL A 79 6.41 1.99 -15.05
C VAL A 79 7.14 0.73 -15.53
N THR A 80 8.46 0.74 -15.39
CA THR A 80 9.33 -0.41 -15.73
C THR A 80 9.47 -1.41 -14.60
N ARG A 81 9.23 -0.99 -13.35
CA ARG A 81 9.23 -1.87 -12.18
C ARG A 81 8.40 -1.26 -11.05
N PHE A 82 7.59 -2.09 -10.39
CA PHE A 82 6.88 -1.74 -9.17
C PHE A 82 7.10 -2.83 -8.12
N ASP A 83 7.66 -2.46 -6.97
CA ASP A 83 7.84 -3.37 -5.85
C ASP A 83 7.28 -2.80 -4.57
N ILE A 84 6.60 -3.63 -3.80
CA ILE A 84 6.31 -3.35 -2.40
C ILE A 84 7.47 -3.94 -1.61
N VAL A 85 8.35 -3.07 -1.10
CA VAL A 85 9.59 -3.47 -0.42
C VAL A 85 9.38 -3.76 1.07
N SER A 86 8.34 -3.19 1.67
CA SER A 86 7.85 -3.51 3.00
C SER A 86 6.34 -3.39 3.02
N LEU A 87 5.67 -4.32 3.68
CA LEU A 87 4.22 -4.37 3.82
C LEU A 87 3.86 -4.81 5.23
N GLU A 88 3.19 -3.92 5.96
CA GLU A 88 2.39 -4.25 7.12
C GLU A 88 0.92 -4.27 6.68
N ILE A 89 0.19 -5.30 7.09
CA ILE A 89 -1.21 -5.51 6.71
C ILE A 89 -1.99 -6.11 7.87
N ALA A 90 -3.19 -5.55 8.13
CA ALA A 90 -4.09 -6.02 9.18
C ALA A 90 -5.55 -5.91 8.72
N GLY A 91 -6.34 -6.94 9.03
CA GLY A 91 -7.78 -6.99 8.75
C GLY A 91 -8.61 -6.85 10.02
N ASN A 92 -9.78 -6.22 9.91
CA ASN A 92 -10.81 -6.18 10.94
C ASN A 92 -12.20 -6.16 10.27
N GLY A 93 -12.87 -7.31 10.22
CA GLY A 93 -14.09 -7.51 9.43
C GLY A 93 -13.85 -7.19 7.96
N GLU A 94 -14.74 -6.40 7.36
CA GLU A 94 -14.66 -5.95 5.96
C GLU A 94 -13.53 -4.93 5.69
N THR A 95 -12.84 -4.44 6.72
CA THR A 95 -11.80 -3.41 6.57
C THR A 95 -10.41 -4.05 6.59
N VAL A 96 -9.55 -3.66 5.64
CA VAL A 96 -8.12 -4.00 5.65
C VAL A 96 -7.28 -2.73 5.60
N LEU A 97 -6.30 -2.64 6.48
CA LEU A 97 -5.32 -1.55 6.51
C LEU A 97 -3.97 -2.04 6.04
N THR A 98 -3.25 -1.17 5.33
CA THR A 98 -1.89 -1.42 4.86
C THR A 98 -1.01 -0.22 5.17
N ALA A 99 0.23 -0.48 5.57
CA ALA A 99 1.32 0.48 5.55
C ALA A 99 2.44 -0.13 4.72
N ARG A 100 2.87 0.58 3.67
CA ARG A 100 3.76 0.00 2.67
C ARG A 100 4.79 1.00 2.17
N ARG A 101 5.95 0.46 1.80
CA ARG A 101 6.97 1.18 1.04
C ARG A 101 7.00 0.61 -0.36
N GLU A 102 6.99 1.50 -1.34
CA GLU A 102 6.87 1.15 -2.75
C GLU A 102 8.07 1.70 -3.50
N LEU A 103 8.72 0.83 -4.26
CA LEU A 103 9.70 1.23 -5.25
C LEU A 103 9.03 1.33 -6.61
N VAL A 104 9.05 2.51 -7.20
CA VAL A 104 8.55 2.78 -8.54
C VAL A 104 9.73 3.13 -9.44
N LYS A 105 9.90 2.40 -10.53
CA LYS A 105 10.96 2.65 -11.51
C LYS A 105 10.38 3.05 -12.86
N ILE A 106 10.84 4.18 -13.40
CA ILE A 106 10.47 4.69 -14.73
C ILE A 106 11.76 4.92 -15.50
N GLY A 107 12.11 4.00 -16.41
CA GLY A 107 13.40 4.04 -17.09
C GLY A 107 14.58 3.98 -16.10
N PRO A 108 15.52 4.94 -16.11
CA PRO A 108 16.62 4.99 -15.16
C PRO A 108 16.22 5.56 -13.78
N LEU A 109 15.07 6.24 -13.69
CA LEU A 109 14.61 6.88 -12.46
C LEU A 109 14.02 5.82 -11.51
N GLU A 110 14.47 5.84 -10.26
CA GLU A 110 13.99 4.94 -9.21
C GLU A 110 13.55 5.77 -7.99
N MET A 111 12.28 5.65 -7.62
CA MET A 111 11.64 6.39 -6.54
C MET A 111 11.20 5.43 -5.45
N LEU A 112 11.56 5.70 -4.21
CA LEU A 112 11.13 4.94 -3.05
C LEU A 112 10.19 5.80 -2.21
N ILE A 113 8.91 5.45 -2.24
CA ILE A 113 7.82 6.20 -1.61
C ILE A 113 7.17 5.37 -0.50
N TRP A 114 6.46 6.01 0.40
CA TRP A 114 5.54 5.34 1.33
C TRP A 114 4.09 5.63 0.99
N ALA A 115 3.21 4.68 1.30
CA ALA A 115 1.76 4.81 1.18
C ALA A 115 1.08 4.04 2.31
N CYS A 116 -0.06 4.55 2.76
CA CYS A 116 -0.95 3.83 3.67
C CYS A 116 -2.32 3.69 3.00
N GLY A 117 -2.88 2.49 3.00
CA GLY A 117 -4.15 2.20 2.34
C GLY A 117 -5.20 1.67 3.30
N ARG A 118 -6.43 2.18 3.21
CA ARG A 118 -7.62 1.58 3.80
C ARG A 118 -8.45 0.96 2.68
N PHE A 119 -8.76 -0.32 2.82
CA PHE A 119 -9.56 -1.09 1.89
C PHE A 119 -10.86 -1.52 2.55
N GLU A 120 -11.94 -1.53 1.78
CA GLU A 120 -13.20 -2.17 2.15
C GLU A 120 -13.43 -3.33 1.18
N VAL A 121 -13.63 -4.52 1.75
CA VAL A 121 -13.80 -5.78 1.01
C VAL A 121 -15.14 -6.37 1.38
N ARG A 122 -15.95 -6.70 0.37
CA ARG A 122 -17.27 -7.32 0.54
C ARG A 122 -17.41 -8.44 -0.45
N SER A 123 -17.87 -9.61 0.01
CA SER A 123 -18.11 -10.77 -0.86
C SER A 123 -16.90 -11.15 -1.73
N GLY A 124 -15.67 -10.97 -1.20
CA GLY A 124 -14.43 -11.28 -1.91
C GLY A 124 -13.97 -10.21 -2.92
N GLU A 125 -14.67 -9.08 -3.05
CA GLU A 125 -14.31 -7.97 -3.94
C GLU A 125 -13.94 -6.71 -3.15
N ILE A 126 -12.97 -5.94 -3.64
CA ILE A 126 -12.64 -4.64 -3.07
C ILE A 126 -13.65 -3.62 -3.58
N VAL A 127 -14.44 -3.04 -2.67
CA VAL A 127 -15.47 -2.03 -3.01
C VAL A 127 -14.95 -0.61 -2.90
N ALA A 128 -13.96 -0.36 -2.04
CA ALA A 128 -13.33 0.94 -1.91
C ALA A 128 -11.86 0.82 -1.49
N MET A 129 -11.05 1.73 -2.02
CA MET A 129 -9.68 1.95 -1.60
C MET A 129 -9.48 3.44 -1.33
N ARG A 130 -8.94 3.74 -0.16
CA ARG A 130 -8.46 5.08 0.17
C ARG A 130 -6.98 5.00 0.47
N ASP A 131 -6.20 5.59 -0.41
CA ASP A 131 -4.75 5.69 -0.26
C ASP A 131 -4.34 7.07 0.23
N TYR A 132 -3.49 7.06 1.24
CA TYR A 132 -2.90 8.22 1.86
C TYR A 132 -1.42 8.24 1.49
N PHE A 133 -1.02 9.32 0.81
CA PHE A 133 0.38 9.63 0.54
C PHE A 133 0.59 11.14 0.68
N ASP A 134 1.86 11.52 0.86
CA ASP A 134 2.30 12.90 0.93
C ASP A 134 2.94 13.33 -0.39
N TRP A 135 2.54 14.49 -0.93
CA TRP A 135 3.17 15.10 -2.10
C TRP A 135 4.65 15.39 -1.88
N GLY A 136 5.03 15.82 -0.67
CA GLY A 136 6.42 15.96 -0.25
C GLY A 136 7.17 14.65 -0.39
N ASN A 137 6.59 13.52 0.03
CA ASN A 137 7.19 12.19 -0.14
C ASN A 137 7.45 11.86 -1.63
N ILE A 138 6.50 12.14 -2.52
CA ILE A 138 6.70 11.94 -3.97
C ILE A 138 7.81 12.85 -4.52
N VAL A 139 7.78 14.15 -4.17
CA VAL A 139 8.77 15.14 -4.64
C VAL A 139 10.18 14.78 -4.17
N PHE A 140 10.35 14.48 -2.87
CA PHE A 140 11.64 14.08 -2.32
C PHE A 140 12.13 12.77 -2.92
N ALA A 141 11.27 11.77 -3.11
CA ALA A 141 11.64 10.53 -3.77
C ALA A 141 12.07 10.76 -5.23
N GLY A 142 11.38 11.64 -5.95
CA GLY A 142 11.75 12.05 -7.31
C GLY A 142 13.12 12.73 -7.36
N LEU A 143 13.37 13.72 -6.50
CA LEU A 143 14.66 14.40 -6.40
C LEU A 143 15.80 13.42 -6.07
N ARG A 144 15.61 12.53 -5.08
CA ARG A 144 16.60 11.49 -4.75
C ARG A 144 16.81 10.52 -5.91
N GLY A 145 15.74 10.17 -6.62
CA GLY A 145 15.81 9.32 -7.80
C GLY A 145 16.67 9.96 -8.89
N ILE A 146 16.48 11.26 -9.18
CA ILE A 146 17.29 12.01 -10.16
C ILE A 146 18.76 12.01 -9.75
N VAL A 147 19.07 12.27 -8.47
CA VAL A 147 20.45 12.15 -7.96
C VAL A 147 21.01 10.75 -8.19
N GLY A 148 20.21 9.70 -7.97
CA GLY A 148 20.60 8.30 -8.24
C GLY A 148 20.75 7.94 -9.73
N VAL A 149 20.19 8.74 -10.64
CA VAL A 149 20.46 8.61 -12.09
C VAL A 149 21.86 9.13 -12.40
N VAL A 150 22.23 10.29 -11.84
CA VAL A 150 23.53 10.94 -12.07
C VAL A 150 24.66 10.23 -11.31
N ALA A 151 24.39 9.78 -10.09
CA ALA A 151 25.33 9.09 -9.20
C ALA A 151 24.73 7.74 -8.75
N PRO A 152 24.93 6.65 -9.52
CA PRO A 152 24.33 5.34 -9.24
C PRO A 152 24.55 4.79 -7.81
N PRO A 153 25.69 5.02 -7.14
CA PRO A 153 25.86 4.60 -5.74
C PRO A 153 24.88 5.25 -4.74
N LEU A 154 24.24 6.36 -5.11
CA LEU A 154 23.27 7.10 -4.27
C LEU A 154 21.81 6.70 -4.53
N ARG A 155 21.56 5.67 -5.34
CA ARG A 155 20.19 5.19 -5.58
C ARG A 155 19.49 4.80 -4.27
N PRO A 156 18.17 4.99 -4.17
CA PRO A 156 17.42 4.60 -2.98
C PRO A 156 17.64 3.13 -2.63
N SER A 157 18.04 2.84 -1.39
CA SER A 157 18.19 1.46 -0.92
C SER A 157 16.84 0.80 -0.76
N ARG A 158 16.68 -0.41 -1.29
CA ARG A 158 15.54 -1.29 -1.01
C ARG A 158 15.55 -1.88 0.39
N ARG A 159 16.73 -1.96 1.02
CA ARG A 159 16.87 -2.47 2.39
C ARG A 159 16.57 -1.33 3.36
N LEU A 160 15.60 -1.54 4.24
CA LEU A 160 15.50 -0.80 5.49
C LEU A 160 16.74 -1.16 6.37
N PRO A 161 17.25 -0.26 7.22
CA PRO A 161 17.94 -0.70 8.43
C PRO A 161 17.00 -1.53 9.33
#